data_AF-A0AAV1S4A0-F1
#
_entry.id   AF-A0AAV1S4A0-F1
#
_cell.length_a   1.000
_cell.length_b   1.000
_cell.length_c   1.000
_cell.angle_alpha   90.00
_cell.angle_beta   90.00
_cell.angle_gamma   90.00
#
_symmetry.space_group_name_H-M   'P 1'
#
loop_
_entity.id
_entity.type
_entity.pdbx_description
1 polymer ?
#
loop_
_entity_poly.entity_id
_entity_poly.type
_entity_poly.pdbx_seq_one_letter_code
_entity_poly.pdbx_strand_id
1 'polypeptide(L)'
;MVDPDTGIKTNLLRMKSAGVVGVYHPLIDEKLVTILHRRNKKAYAWTVDDVDSMQKMLFEHVDAVVTNNPNLLQQLMQDIRTECREEAAQYAALQKIKHDVASSHNLTTLRVHDIVAADHKLNEHHSFKFQLPFFSSPESLCLEE
;
A
#
# COMPACT_ATOMS: atom_id res chain seq x y z
N MET A 1 6.95 -28.21 -12.16
CA MET A 1 7.12 -28.47 -10.72
C MET A 1 7.07 -29.98 -10.57
N VAL A 2 7.87 -30.60 -9.72
CA VAL A 2 7.67 -32.03 -9.42
C VAL A 2 6.74 -32.08 -8.24
N ASP A 3 5.61 -32.74 -8.40
CA ASP A 3 4.69 -32.96 -7.30
C ASP A 3 5.38 -33.88 -6.27
N PRO A 4 5.52 -33.45 -5.00
CA PRO A 4 6.30 -34.19 -4.00
C PRO A 4 5.62 -35.49 -3.53
N ASP A 5 4.30 -35.60 -3.68
CA ASP A 5 3.52 -36.76 -3.21
C ASP A 5 3.44 -37.85 -4.29
N THR A 6 3.46 -37.45 -5.57
CA THR A 6 3.30 -38.37 -6.71
C THR A 6 4.60 -38.56 -7.52
N GLY A 7 5.60 -37.69 -7.34
CA GLY A 7 6.84 -37.71 -8.13
C GLY A 7 6.64 -37.37 -9.61
N ILE A 8 5.42 -37.07 -10.04
CA ILE A 8 5.11 -36.74 -11.43
C ILE A 8 5.61 -35.34 -11.71
N LYS A 9 6.50 -35.24 -12.71
CA LYS A 9 6.88 -33.96 -13.28
C LYS A 9 5.69 -33.42 -14.04
N THR A 10 4.91 -32.55 -13.41
CA THR A 10 3.82 -31.87 -14.10
C THR A 10 4.42 -31.08 -15.26
N ASN A 11 3.92 -31.34 -16.46
CA ASN A 11 4.02 -30.41 -17.60
C ASN A 11 3.11 -29.20 -17.32
N LEU A 12 3.30 -28.60 -16.14
CA LEU A 12 2.62 -27.39 -15.72
C LEU A 12 2.96 -26.37 -16.79
N LEU A 13 1.95 -25.99 -17.56
CA LEU A 13 2.05 -25.24 -18.79
C LEU A 13 2.99 -24.05 -18.53
N ARG A 14 4.22 -24.13 -19.03
CA ARG A 14 5.17 -23.01 -18.92
C ARG A 14 4.71 -21.99 -19.95
N MET A 15 3.75 -21.15 -19.56
CA MET A 15 3.27 -20.02 -20.34
C MET A 15 4.35 -18.93 -20.39
N LYS A 16 5.50 -19.25 -21.01
CA LYS A 16 6.65 -18.36 -21.12
C LYS A 16 6.25 -17.03 -21.76
N SER A 17 5.39 -17.09 -22.77
CA SER A 17 4.90 -15.94 -23.54
C SER A 17 3.74 -15.17 -22.90
N ALA A 18 3.09 -15.70 -21.86
CA ALA A 18 1.99 -14.98 -21.23
C ALA A 18 2.50 -13.78 -20.44
N GLY A 19 2.13 -12.57 -20.87
CA GLY A 19 2.46 -11.32 -20.19
C GLY A 19 1.50 -10.98 -19.04
N VAL A 20 0.35 -11.63 -18.97
CA VAL A 20 -0.70 -11.38 -17.96
C VAL A 20 -1.15 -12.70 -17.35
N VAL A 21 -1.42 -12.69 -16.05
CA VAL A 21 -2.04 -13.79 -15.30
C VAL A 21 -3.28 -13.26 -14.61
N GLY A 22 -4.45 -13.72 -15.06
CA GLY A 22 -5.73 -13.45 -14.41
C GLY A 22 -5.96 -14.42 -13.26
N VAL A 23 -6.21 -13.92 -12.05
CA VAL A 23 -6.35 -14.72 -10.83
C VAL A 23 -7.64 -14.35 -10.09
N TYR A 24 -8.31 -15.36 -9.54
CA TYR A 24 -9.46 -15.16 -8.65
C TYR A 24 -9.03 -14.41 -7.40
N HIS A 25 -9.64 -13.25 -7.14
CA HIS A 25 -9.12 -12.26 -6.19
C HIS A 25 -8.83 -12.76 -4.75
N PRO A 26 -9.56 -13.74 -4.16
CA PRO A 26 -9.24 -14.24 -2.83
C PRO A 26 -7.93 -15.03 -2.77
N LEU A 27 -7.41 -15.49 -3.92
CA LEU A 27 -6.15 -16.21 -4.02
C LEU A 27 -4.95 -15.28 -4.23
N ILE A 28 -5.19 -13.96 -4.28
CA ILE A 28 -4.14 -12.96 -4.46
C ILE A 28 -3.64 -12.50 -3.09
N ASP A 29 -2.32 -12.56 -2.95
CA ASP A 29 -1.52 -12.01 -1.85
C ASP A 29 -0.22 -11.39 -2.40
N GLU A 30 0.50 -10.66 -1.55
CA GLU A 30 1.74 -9.95 -1.88
C GLU A 30 2.77 -10.90 -2.51
N LYS A 31 2.84 -12.14 -1.99
CA LYS A 31 3.79 -13.15 -2.43
C LYS A 31 3.50 -13.56 -3.88
N LEU A 32 2.25 -13.78 -4.23
CA LEU A 32 1.84 -14.12 -5.59
C LEU A 32 2.19 -12.97 -6.55
N VAL A 33 1.80 -11.74 -6.21
CA VAL A 33 2.05 -10.57 -7.06
C VAL A 33 3.55 -10.36 -7.26
N THR A 34 4.34 -10.43 -6.18
CA THR A 34 5.80 -10.34 -6.24
C THR A 34 6.43 -11.41 -7.15
N ILE A 35 5.96 -12.65 -7.10
CA ILE A 35 6.46 -13.73 -7.97
C ILE A 35 6.13 -13.46 -9.44
N LEU A 36 4.96 -12.89 -9.73
CA LEU A 36 4.53 -12.55 -11.08
C LEU A 36 5.34 -11.38 -11.63
N HIS A 37 5.47 -10.28 -10.87
CA HIS A 37 6.25 -9.11 -11.26
C HIS A 37 7.73 -9.44 -11.47
N ARG A 38 8.35 -10.24 -10.59
CA ARG A 38 9.75 -10.73 -10.78
C ARG A 38 9.94 -11.53 -12.07
N ARG A 39 8.88 -12.07 -12.64
CA ARG A 39 8.87 -12.80 -13.91
C ARG A 39 8.40 -11.95 -15.09
N ASN A 40 8.30 -10.64 -14.90
CA ASN A 40 7.78 -9.67 -15.86
C ASN A 40 6.37 -10.04 -16.35
N LYS A 41 5.48 -10.40 -15.41
CA LYS A 41 4.07 -10.73 -15.67
C LYS A 41 3.17 -9.81 -14.86
N LYS A 42 2.12 -9.31 -15.50
CA LYS A 42 1.07 -8.54 -14.85
C LYS A 42 0.07 -9.46 -14.14
N ALA A 43 -0.40 -9.07 -12.96
CA ALA A 43 -1.40 -9.75 -12.16
C ALA A 43 -2.76 -9.05 -12.30
N TYR A 44 -3.75 -9.73 -12.85
CA TYR A 44 -5.11 -9.18 -13.04
C TYR A 44 -6.06 -9.90 -12.09
N ALA A 45 -6.74 -9.17 -11.22
CA ALA A 45 -7.72 -9.73 -10.30
C ALA A 45 -9.10 -9.82 -10.98
N TRP A 46 -9.81 -10.93 -10.81
CA TRP A 46 -11.21 -11.05 -11.27
C TRP A 46 -12.06 -11.87 -10.28
N THR A 47 -13.38 -11.67 -10.20
CA THR A 47 -14.08 -10.38 -10.40
C THR A 47 -14.26 -9.76 -9.02
N VAL A 48 -13.94 -8.47 -8.88
CA VAL A 48 -13.89 -7.81 -7.58
C VAL A 48 -15.01 -6.78 -7.49
N ASP A 49 -16.02 -7.04 -6.67
CA ASP A 49 -17.26 -6.24 -6.67
C ASP A 49 -17.58 -5.57 -5.33
N ASP A 50 -16.85 -5.90 -4.25
CA ASP A 50 -16.96 -5.30 -2.92
C ASP A 50 -15.76 -4.42 -2.56
N VAL A 51 -15.99 -3.44 -1.70
CA VAL A 51 -14.99 -2.42 -1.31
C VAL A 51 -13.77 -3.04 -0.63
N ASP A 52 -13.98 -3.98 0.30
CA ASP A 52 -12.88 -4.61 1.05
C ASP A 52 -11.92 -5.35 0.11
N SER A 53 -12.46 -6.11 -0.83
CA SER A 53 -11.67 -6.81 -1.83
C SER A 53 -11.00 -5.84 -2.81
N MET A 54 -11.67 -4.76 -3.23
CA MET A 54 -11.06 -3.72 -4.09
C MET A 54 -9.87 -3.07 -3.39
N GLN A 55 -10.05 -2.65 -2.14
CA GLN A 55 -9.00 -2.03 -1.33
C GLN A 55 -7.83 -2.98 -1.13
N LYS A 56 -8.11 -4.27 -0.84
CA LYS A 56 -7.08 -5.30 -0.78
C LYS A 56 -6.32 -5.41 -2.09
N MET A 57 -6.99 -5.47 -3.25
CA MET A 57 -6.31 -5.60 -4.54
C MET A 57 -5.41 -4.39 -4.86
N LEU A 58 -5.84 -3.18 -4.50
CA LEU A 58 -5.02 -1.98 -4.62
C LEU A 58 -3.78 -2.06 -3.70
N PHE A 59 -3.96 -2.53 -2.45
CA PHE A 59 -2.87 -2.71 -1.49
C PHE A 59 -1.87 -3.79 -1.92
N GLU A 60 -2.34 -4.90 -2.50
CA GLU A 60 -1.50 -5.98 -3.03
C GLU A 60 -0.82 -5.61 -4.35
N HIS A 61 -1.03 -4.38 -4.86
CA HIS A 61 -0.43 -3.85 -6.08
C HIS A 61 -0.72 -4.68 -7.34
N VAL A 62 -1.96 -5.15 -7.51
CA VAL A 62 -2.36 -5.80 -8.78
C VAL A 62 -2.35 -4.78 -9.92
N ASP A 63 -2.03 -5.25 -11.13
CA ASP A 63 -1.91 -4.40 -12.32
C ASP A 63 -3.27 -4.03 -12.94
N ALA A 64 -4.31 -4.82 -12.67
CA ALA A 64 -5.67 -4.51 -13.09
C ALA A 64 -6.71 -5.23 -12.23
N VAL A 65 -7.88 -4.62 -12.10
CA VAL A 65 -9.05 -5.19 -11.46
C VAL A 65 -10.17 -5.32 -12.48
N VAL A 66 -10.67 -6.54 -12.67
CA VAL A 66 -11.90 -6.82 -13.41
C VAL A 66 -13.05 -6.72 -12.41
N THR A 67 -14.02 -5.84 -12.69
CA THR A 67 -15.14 -5.54 -11.80
C THR A 67 -16.41 -5.26 -12.59
N ASN A 68 -17.56 -5.60 -12.01
CA ASN A 68 -18.87 -5.15 -12.48
C ASN A 68 -19.20 -3.73 -12.01
N ASN A 69 -18.44 -3.17 -11.06
CA ASN A 69 -18.66 -1.88 -10.41
C ASN A 69 -17.51 -0.88 -10.66
N PRO A 70 -17.22 -0.48 -11.91
CA PRO A 70 -16.07 0.38 -12.22
C PRO A 70 -16.14 1.77 -11.60
N ASN A 71 -17.35 2.31 -11.37
CA ASN A 71 -17.53 3.60 -10.70
C ASN A 71 -17.11 3.54 -9.22
N LEU A 72 -17.46 2.45 -8.54
CA LEU A 72 -17.09 2.24 -7.13
C LEU A 72 -15.56 2.13 -6.99
N LEU A 73 -14.92 1.38 -7.89
CA LEU A 73 -13.45 1.27 -7.90
C LEU A 73 -12.79 2.63 -8.14
N GLN A 74 -13.29 3.42 -9.09
CA GLN A 74 -12.75 4.76 -9.36
C GLN A 74 -12.91 5.69 -8.17
N GLN A 75 -14.06 5.68 -7.50
CA GLN A 75 -14.29 6.48 -6.29
C GLN A 75 -13.30 6.09 -5.19
N LEU A 76 -13.17 4.80 -4.90
CA LEU A 76 -12.24 4.28 -3.90
C LEU A 76 -10.79 4.71 -4.18
N MET A 77 -10.34 4.63 -5.44
CA MET A 77 -9.01 5.08 -5.83
C MET A 77 -8.80 6.59 -5.59
N GLN A 78 -9.82 7.42 -5.79
CA GLN A 78 -9.74 8.86 -5.52
C GLN A 78 -9.76 9.17 -4.03
N ASP A 79 -10.57 8.45 -3.26
CA ASP A 79 -10.65 8.61 -1.81
C ASP A 79 -9.28 8.28 -1.18
N ILE A 80 -8.68 7.14 -1.54
CA ILE A 80 -7.33 6.75 -1.09
C ILE A 80 -6.28 7.80 -1.48
N ARG A 81 -6.36 8.35 -2.71
CA ARG A 81 -5.43 9.40 -3.15
C ARG A 81 -5.61 10.70 -2.36
N THR A 82 -6.83 11.05 -1.99
CA THR A 82 -7.15 12.25 -1.22
C THR A 82 -6.66 12.10 0.21
N GLU A 83 -6.97 10.98 0.86
CA GLU A 83 -6.51 10.63 2.20
C GLU A 83 -4.98 10.67 2.27
N CYS A 84 -4.27 10.06 1.31
CA CYS A 84 -2.81 10.10 1.26
C CYS A 84 -2.24 11.53 1.20
N ARG A 85 -2.86 12.41 0.41
CA ARG A 85 -2.42 13.81 0.28
C ARG A 85 -2.64 14.61 1.56
N GLU A 86 -3.77 14.39 2.22
CA GLU A 86 -4.09 15.03 3.50
C GLU A 86 -3.11 14.58 4.58
N GLU A 87 -2.82 13.28 4.66
CA GLU A 87 -1.83 12.72 5.58
C GLU A 87 -0.43 13.28 5.32
N ALA A 88 0.00 13.35 4.05
CA ALA A 88 1.29 13.92 3.66
C ALA A 88 1.39 15.41 4.05
N ALA A 89 0.33 16.19 3.84
CA ALA A 89 0.27 17.59 4.22
C ALA A 89 0.34 17.78 5.75
N GLN A 90 -0.37 16.94 6.51
CA GLN A 90 -0.34 16.95 7.96
C GLN A 90 1.05 16.58 8.49
N TYR A 91 1.69 15.56 7.92
CA TYR A 91 3.04 15.15 8.29
C TYR A 91 4.07 16.25 8.02
N ALA A 92 3.98 16.92 6.86
CA ALA A 92 4.84 18.06 6.53
C ALA A 92 4.66 19.24 7.49
N ALA A 93 3.43 19.53 7.93
CA ALA A 93 3.17 20.55 8.94
C ALA A 93 3.81 20.20 10.30
N LEU A 94 3.71 18.93 10.72
CA LEU A 94 4.36 18.46 11.95
C LEU A 94 5.88 18.55 11.87
N GLN A 95 6.49 18.26 10.73
CA GLN A 95 7.94 18.42 10.55
C GLN A 95 8.38 19.88 10.66
N LYS A 96 7.63 20.83 10.09
CA LYS A 96 7.91 22.27 10.24
C LYS A 96 7.89 22.69 11.71
N ILE A 97 6.86 22.28 12.46
CA ILE A 97 6.76 22.56 13.90
C ILE A 97 7.98 21.99 14.65
N LYS A 98 8.37 20.73 14.36
CA LYS A 98 9.55 20.11 14.97
C LYS A 98 10.84 20.90 14.66
N HIS A 99 11.01 21.34 13.42
CA HIS A 99 12.16 22.14 13.01
C HIS A 99 12.20 23.50 13.73
N ASP A 100 11.07 24.21 13.79
CA ASP A 100 10.99 25.53 14.43
C ASP A 100 11.22 25.44 15.95
N VAL A 101 10.72 24.38 16.59
CA VAL A 101 10.99 24.06 18.00
C VAL A 101 12.48 23.78 18.23
N ALA A 102 13.11 22.96 17.38
CA ALA A 102 14.53 22.61 17.49
C ALA A 102 15.47 23.81 17.21
N SER A 103 15.05 24.75 16.37
CA SER A 103 15.81 25.95 16.04
C SER A 103 15.67 27.06 17.10
N SER A 104 14.68 26.97 18.01
CA SER A 104 14.47 27.98 19.05
C SER A 104 15.48 27.82 20.21
N HIS A 105 16.36 28.82 20.38
CA HIS A 105 17.39 28.85 21.43
C HIS A 105 16.85 29.29 22.82
N ASN A 106 15.53 29.38 23.02
CA ASN A 106 14.94 29.74 24.30
C ASN A 106 13.95 28.66 24.75
N LEU A 107 14.47 27.65 25.47
CA LEU A 107 13.76 26.45 25.93
C LEU A 107 12.80 26.68 27.11
N THR A 108 12.36 27.91 27.35
CA THR A 108 11.56 28.28 28.53
C THR A 108 10.04 28.26 28.30
N THR A 109 9.54 27.91 27.11
CA THR A 109 8.08 27.93 26.86
C THR A 109 7.58 26.80 25.95
N LEU A 110 8.15 25.61 26.07
CA LEU A 110 7.48 24.40 25.61
C LEU A 110 7.09 23.59 26.85
N ARG A 111 5.80 23.56 27.16
CA ARG A 111 5.33 22.72 28.27
C ARG A 111 5.56 21.27 27.85
N VAL A 112 6.14 20.47 28.74
CA VAL A 112 6.32 19.02 28.54
C VAL A 112 5.02 18.34 28.07
N HIS A 113 3.87 18.89 28.49
CA HIS A 113 2.54 18.47 28.04
C HIS A 113 2.30 18.61 26.52
N ASP A 114 2.81 19.65 25.87
CA ASP A 114 2.64 19.88 24.44
C ASP A 114 3.50 18.92 23.62
N ILE A 115 4.68 18.57 24.13
CA ILE A 115 5.57 17.56 23.53
C ILE A 115 4.93 16.17 23.66
N VAL A 116 4.43 15.81 24.84
CA VAL A 116 3.76 14.52 25.08
C VAL A 116 2.46 14.41 24.27
N ALA A 117 1.71 15.49 24.08
CA ALA A 117 0.50 15.49 23.25
C ALA A 117 0.82 15.32 21.76
N ALA A 118 1.90 15.95 21.27
CA ALA A 118 2.39 15.75 19.91
C ALA A 118 2.87 14.31 19.68
N ASP A 119 3.55 13.72 20.67
CA ASP A 119 4.05 12.35 20.62
C ASP A 119 2.92 11.31 20.70
N HIS A 120 1.89 11.56 21.52
CA HIS A 120 0.69 10.70 21.59
C HIS A 120 -0.10 10.72 20.27
N LYS A 121 -0.27 11.89 19.64
CA LYS A 121 -0.87 11.98 18.30
C LYS A 121 -0.07 11.23 17.25
N LEU A 122 1.26 11.27 17.31
CA LEU A 122 2.13 10.49 16.42
C LEU A 122 1.99 8.97 16.65
N ASN A 123 1.73 8.56 17.88
CA ASN A 123 1.66 7.14 18.24
C ASN A 123 0.29 6.50 17.97
N GLU A 124 -0.82 7.25 18.03
CA GLU A 124 -2.15 6.74 17.66
C GLU A 124 -2.30 6.52 16.13
N HIS A 125 -1.71 7.40 15.32
CA HIS A 125 -1.64 7.21 13.87
C HIS A 125 -0.69 6.05 13.46
N HIS A 126 0.10 5.53 14.40
CA HIS A 126 1.03 4.42 14.19
C HIS A 126 0.38 3.02 14.28
N SER A 127 -0.94 2.93 14.55
CA SER A 127 -1.70 1.67 14.49
C SER A 127 -2.30 1.40 13.11
N PHE A 128 -2.49 2.43 12.28
CA PHE A 128 -2.70 2.27 10.83
C PHE A 128 -1.33 2.20 10.12
N LYS A 129 -0.47 1.30 10.60
CA LYS A 129 0.82 1.02 9.97
C LYS A 129 0.55 0.43 8.59
N PHE A 130 0.62 1.27 7.57
CA PHE A 130 1.23 0.88 6.31
C PHE A 130 2.55 0.19 6.65
N GLN A 131 2.54 -1.14 6.58
CA GLN A 131 3.71 -1.99 6.75
C GLN A 131 4.57 -1.82 5.49
N LEU A 132 5.20 -0.66 5.30
CA LEU A 132 6.25 -0.46 4.31
C LEU A 132 7.55 -0.09 5.03
N PRO A 133 8.65 -0.82 4.79
CA PRO A 133 9.92 -0.50 5.40
C PRO A 133 10.44 0.80 4.75
N PHE A 134 10.72 1.79 5.59
CA PHE A 134 11.80 2.74 5.36
C PHE A 134 11.71 3.57 4.05
N PHE A 135 10.69 4.43 3.92
CA PHE A 135 10.69 5.49 2.91
C PHE A 135 11.11 6.84 3.50
N SER A 136 12.11 7.45 2.88
CA SER A 136 12.79 8.68 3.29
C SER A 136 12.17 9.97 2.72
N SER A 137 10.92 9.93 2.25
CA SER A 137 10.21 11.10 1.72
C SER A 137 8.68 10.95 1.88
N PRO A 138 7.95 12.01 2.29
CA PRO A 138 6.49 11.98 2.32
C PRO A 138 5.84 11.88 0.93
N GLU A 139 6.59 12.16 -0.15
CA GLU A 139 6.07 12.11 -1.53
C GLU A 139 5.97 10.67 -2.07
N SER A 140 6.77 9.74 -1.54
CA SER A 140 6.73 8.32 -1.96
C SER A 140 5.60 7.50 -1.35
N LEU A 141 4.74 8.10 -0.51
CA LEU A 141 3.61 7.41 0.13
C LEU A 141 2.39 7.29 -0.78
N CYS A 142 2.23 8.20 -1.73
CA CYS A 142 1.09 8.17 -2.62
C CYS A 142 1.48 7.32 -3.82
N LEU A 143 0.72 6.25 -4.07
CA LEU A 143 0.83 5.42 -5.27
C LEU A 143 0.89 6.32 -6.52
N GLU A 144 2.09 6.62 -7.00
CA GLU A 144 2.30 7.23 -8.30
C GLU A 144 2.26 6.12 -9.36
N GLU A 145 1.51 6.37 -10.42
CA GLU A 145 1.43 5.50 -11.60
C GLU A 145 2.73 5.48 -12.40
#